data_AF-A0A8T4V1X5-F1
#
_entry.id   AF-A0A8T4V1X5-F1
#
_cell.length_a   1.000
_cell.length_b   1.000
_cell.length_c   1.000
_cell.angle_alpha   90.00
_cell.angle_beta   90.00
_cell.angle_gamma   90.00
#
_symmetry.space_group_name_H-M   'P 1'
#
loop_
_entity.id
_entity.type
_entity.pdbx_description
1 polymer ?
#
loop_
_entity_poly.entity_id
_entity_poly.type
_entity_poly.pdbx_seq_one_letter_code
_entity_poly.pdbx_strand_id
1 'polypeptide(L)'
;YSSCGKEYLKKVVQEAEETSDSIKTFVNGEFFLDEVKSIKEINLEESEYVYDLSVEPCQNFIGGFGGIMLHNTEALALYEAMRTGALANVVAGTIHGDSPYGVFDRVVNDLNVPRTSFKATDILVIANPVKSADGLHRKRRVTQITEIRKDWEEDPLKEGGFVDLMRYDSKLDTLVPTDELINGDSEIIKSIASQIKEFAGDWEAIWKNIELRAKIKKTIVDYSDSHNIPDLLEAKDVIQLNDEFHRISNKVHEEERHLDTDKIFFRWEEYLKRYIRENYKL
;
A
#
# COMPACT_ATOMS: atom_id res chain seq x y z
N TYR A 1 -8.02 26.57 27.47
CA TYR A 1 -8.50 25.93 26.24
C TYR A 1 -9.97 25.63 26.40
N SER A 2 -10.84 26.42 25.77
CA SER A 2 -12.28 26.16 25.75
C SER A 2 -12.55 25.11 24.66
N SER A 3 -12.86 23.88 25.06
CA SER A 3 -13.36 22.86 24.12
C SER A 3 -14.72 23.32 23.58
N CYS A 4 -14.90 23.26 22.27
CA CYS A 4 -16.15 23.63 21.61
C CYS A 4 -16.77 22.36 21.02
N GLY A 5 -17.53 21.62 21.84
CA GLY A 5 -18.27 20.45 21.38
C GLY A 5 -19.42 20.82 20.44
N LYS A 6 -19.89 19.87 19.63
CA LYS A 6 -20.96 20.12 18.63
C LYS A 6 -22.23 20.71 19.24
N GLU A 7 -22.67 20.20 20.39
CA GLU A 7 -23.87 20.70 21.07
C GLU A 7 -23.69 22.09 21.68
N TYR A 8 -22.48 22.40 22.18
CA TYR A 8 -22.15 23.74 22.64
C TYR A 8 -22.11 24.73 21.46
N LEU A 9 -21.49 24.34 20.35
CA LEU A 9 -21.45 25.16 19.14
C LEU A 9 -22.85 25.37 18.55
N LYS A 10 -23.72 24.34 18.55
CA LYS A 10 -25.15 24.46 18.19
C LYS A 10 -25.84 25.53 19.03
N LYS A 11 -25.68 25.46 20.34
CA LYS A 11 -26.28 26.43 21.26
C LYS A 11 -25.80 27.85 20.98
N VAL A 12 -24.49 28.05 20.86
CA VAL A 12 -23.89 29.37 20.58
C VAL A 12 -24.37 29.92 19.23
N VAL A 13 -24.46 29.09 18.20
CA VAL A 13 -24.94 29.48 16.86
C VAL A 13 -26.44 29.79 16.83
N GLN A 14 -27.24 29.15 17.69
CA GLN A 14 -28.66 29.45 17.84
C GLN A 14 -28.91 30.74 18.64
N GLU A 15 -28.03 31.05 19.59
CA GLU A 15 -28.14 32.23 20.46
C GLU A 15 -27.47 33.48 19.86
N ALA A 16 -26.65 33.33 18.82
CA ALA A 16 -25.96 34.43 18.16
C ALA A 16 -26.90 35.23 17.23
N GLU A 17 -26.87 36.56 17.35
CA GLU A 17 -27.68 37.48 16.52
C GLU A 17 -27.29 37.43 15.03
N GLU A 18 -26.01 37.22 14.73
CA GLU A 18 -25.48 37.05 13.38
C GLU A 18 -24.56 35.82 13.32
N THR A 19 -24.79 34.94 12.35
CA THR A 19 -23.91 33.79 12.08
C THR A 19 -24.01 33.40 10.62
N SER A 20 -22.87 33.04 10.01
CA SER A 20 -22.82 32.63 8.61
C SER A 20 -23.61 31.34 8.37
N ASP A 21 -24.21 31.23 7.19
CA ASP A 21 -24.95 30.04 6.78
C ASP A 21 -24.04 28.80 6.67
N SER A 22 -22.75 29.00 6.39
CA SER A 22 -21.74 27.94 6.42
C SER A 22 -21.59 27.32 7.81
N ILE A 23 -21.55 28.14 8.87
CA ILE A 23 -21.42 27.65 10.25
C ILE A 23 -22.73 26.99 10.69
N LYS A 24 -23.89 27.57 10.34
CA LYS A 24 -25.20 26.93 10.62
C LYS A 24 -25.31 25.56 9.94
N THR A 25 -24.83 25.43 8.71
CA THR A 25 -24.82 24.17 7.96
C THR A 25 -23.84 23.18 8.58
N PHE A 26 -22.63 23.63 8.91
CA PHE A 26 -21.61 22.82 9.56
C PHE A 26 -22.09 22.25 10.91
N VAL A 27 -22.79 23.05 11.69
CA VAL A 27 -23.18 22.66 13.05
C VAL A 27 -24.39 21.72 13.07
N ASN A 28 -25.23 21.77 12.03
CA ASN A 28 -26.40 20.90 11.87
C ASN A 28 -26.16 19.69 10.95
N GLY A 29 -25.03 19.61 10.23
CA GLY A 29 -24.70 18.47 9.37
C GLY A 29 -24.24 17.22 10.13
N GLU A 30 -23.87 16.17 9.40
CA GLU A 30 -23.61 14.81 9.93
C GLU A 30 -22.20 14.59 10.50
N PHE A 31 -21.45 15.65 10.79
CA PHE A 31 -20.09 15.57 11.34
C PHE A 31 -20.12 15.40 12.86
N PHE A 32 -19.13 14.71 13.44
CA PHE A 32 -18.98 14.59 14.90
C PHE A 32 -17.78 15.42 15.36
N LEU A 33 -17.95 16.16 16.47
CA LEU A 33 -16.85 16.88 17.13
C LEU A 33 -16.62 16.20 18.47
N ASP A 34 -15.48 15.51 18.60
CA ASP A 34 -15.07 14.87 19.85
C ASP A 34 -14.30 15.83 20.75
N GLU A 35 -14.47 15.63 22.06
CA GLU A 35 -13.72 16.38 23.06
C GLU A 35 -12.28 15.84 23.16
N VAL A 36 -11.30 16.74 23.00
CA VAL A 36 -9.91 16.44 23.29
C VAL A 36 -9.77 16.20 24.81
N LYS A 37 -9.71 14.93 25.22
CA LYS A 37 -9.60 14.55 26.64
C LYS A 37 -8.31 15.02 27.30
N SER A 38 -7.21 15.01 26.56
CA SER A 38 -5.91 15.47 27.05
C SER A 38 -4.98 15.77 25.88
N ILE A 39 -4.18 16.82 26.02
CA ILE A 39 -3.01 17.07 25.17
C ILE A 39 -1.78 16.76 26.02
N LYS A 40 -0.88 15.92 25.52
CA LYS A 40 0.39 15.60 26.17
C LYS A 40 1.51 15.97 25.20
N GLU A 41 2.41 16.83 25.66
CA GLU A 41 3.64 17.10 24.95
C GLU A 41 4.64 15.99 25.29
N ILE A 42 5.16 15.33 24.26
CA ILE A 42 6.13 14.24 24.39
C ILE A 42 7.48 14.79 23.93
N ASN A 43 8.40 14.94 24.88
CA ASN A 43 9.79 15.23 24.57
C ASN A 43 10.51 13.91 24.34
N LEU A 44 10.80 13.63 23.08
CA LEU A 44 11.51 12.42 22.70
C LEU A 44 13.02 12.64 22.90
N GLU A 45 13.67 11.73 23.64
CA GLU A 45 15.14 11.75 23.81
C GLU A 45 15.86 11.33 22.52
N GLU A 46 15.18 10.52 21.68
CA GLU A 46 15.63 10.09 20.35
C GLU A 46 14.47 10.21 19.35
N SER A 47 14.75 10.42 18.06
CA SER A 47 13.70 10.56 17.05
C SER A 47 12.92 9.25 16.87
N GLU A 48 11.64 9.24 17.26
CA GLU A 48 10.71 8.13 17.01
C GLU A 48 9.78 8.44 15.84
N TYR A 49 9.25 7.41 15.19
CA TYR A 49 8.22 7.57 14.15
C TYR A 49 6.90 7.98 14.80
N VAL A 50 6.30 9.05 14.30
CA VAL A 50 4.98 9.52 14.73
C VAL A 50 3.94 9.20 13.67
N TYR A 51 2.78 8.73 14.10
CA TYR A 51 1.61 8.54 13.25
C TYR A 51 0.68 9.76 13.40
N ASP A 52 0.12 10.25 12.29
CA ASP A 52 -0.81 11.39 12.33
C ASP A 52 -2.13 11.06 13.09
N LEU A 53 -2.54 9.78 13.12
CA LEU A 53 -3.70 9.29 13.87
C LEU A 53 -3.54 7.79 14.19
N SER A 54 -3.71 7.36 15.44
CA SER A 54 -3.68 5.95 15.86
C SER A 54 -4.92 5.57 16.69
N VAL A 55 -5.39 4.33 16.52
CA VAL A 55 -6.52 3.77 17.29
C VAL A 55 -6.10 2.42 17.88
N GLU A 56 -5.91 2.38 19.19
CA GLU A 56 -5.65 1.16 19.97
C GLU A 56 -6.90 0.25 20.03
N PRO A 57 -6.77 -1.10 20.10
CA PRO A 57 -5.53 -1.89 20.13
C PRO A 57 -4.99 -2.28 18.74
N CYS A 58 -5.70 -1.89 17.69
CA CYS A 58 -5.50 -2.46 16.36
C CYS A 58 -4.48 -1.69 15.52
N GLN A 59 -4.12 -0.46 15.91
CA GLN A 59 -3.15 0.42 15.23
C GLN A 59 -3.26 0.41 13.69
N ASN A 60 -4.48 0.34 13.16
CA ASN A 60 -4.71 0.17 11.73
C ASN A 60 -4.72 1.53 11.00
N PHE A 61 -3.63 2.30 10.94
CA PHE A 61 -3.56 3.45 10.01
C PHE A 61 -2.12 3.77 9.58
N ILE A 62 -1.96 4.11 8.28
CA ILE A 62 -0.73 4.61 7.67
C ILE A 62 -0.81 6.14 7.59
N GLY A 63 0.22 6.82 8.07
CA GLY A 63 0.49 8.24 7.82
C GLY A 63 1.98 8.54 8.02
N GLY A 64 2.66 8.79 6.89
CA GLY A 64 4.05 9.22 6.76
C GLY A 64 4.27 9.72 5.31
N PHE A 65 5.33 10.49 5.06
CA PHE A 65 5.60 11.07 3.74
C PHE A 65 5.77 9.96 2.68
N GLY A 66 4.80 9.77 1.77
CA GLY A 66 4.87 8.73 0.72
C GLY A 66 3.66 7.80 0.54
N GLY A 67 2.53 8.02 1.21
CA GLY A 67 1.30 7.28 0.91
C GLY A 67 0.19 7.58 1.90
N ILE A 68 -0.93 8.09 1.40
CA ILE A 68 -2.15 8.24 2.19
C ILE A 68 -2.90 6.90 2.05
N MET A 69 -3.13 6.20 3.17
CA MET A 69 -4.02 5.04 3.19
C MET A 69 -5.31 5.43 3.90
N LEU A 70 -6.35 5.61 3.11
CA LEU A 70 -7.64 6.08 3.61
C LEU A 70 -8.52 4.88 3.96
N HIS A 71 -8.90 4.76 5.23
CA HIS A 71 -9.94 3.85 5.70
C HIS A 71 -11.13 4.69 6.15
N ASN A 72 -12.29 4.45 5.52
CA ASN A 72 -13.54 5.24 5.61
C ASN A 72 -13.55 6.62 4.94
N THR A 73 -12.62 6.94 4.04
CA THR A 73 -12.81 8.12 3.18
C THR A 73 -13.76 7.80 2.03
N GLU A 74 -14.58 8.79 1.71
CA GLU A 74 -15.43 8.82 0.52
C GLU A 74 -14.62 8.39 -0.71
N ALA A 75 -15.03 7.30 -1.39
CA ALA A 75 -14.31 6.77 -2.54
C ALA A 75 -14.12 7.84 -3.62
N LEU A 76 -15.07 8.76 -3.77
CA LEU A 76 -14.96 9.88 -4.70
C LEU A 76 -13.68 10.71 -4.45
N ALA A 77 -13.41 11.10 -3.21
CA ALA A 77 -12.22 11.86 -2.85
C ALA A 77 -10.91 11.06 -3.10
N LEU A 78 -10.92 9.74 -2.85
CA LEU A 78 -9.77 8.87 -3.18
C LEU A 78 -9.49 8.89 -4.69
N TYR A 79 -10.53 8.74 -5.52
CA TYR A 79 -10.38 8.71 -6.97
C TYR A 79 -10.11 10.10 -7.57
N GLU A 80 -10.61 11.17 -6.96
CA GLU A 80 -10.20 12.54 -7.28
C GLU A 80 -8.71 12.77 -6.97
N ALA A 81 -8.24 12.29 -5.82
CA ALA A 81 -6.83 12.34 -5.46
C ALA A 81 -5.97 11.53 -6.44
N MET A 82 -6.41 10.34 -6.87
CA MET A 82 -5.72 9.55 -7.89
C MET A 82 -5.63 10.30 -9.23
N ARG A 83 -6.71 10.98 -9.66
CA ARG A 83 -6.73 11.73 -10.93
C ARG A 83 -5.91 13.01 -10.88
N THR A 84 -5.88 13.70 -9.73
CA THR A 84 -5.15 14.97 -9.55
C THR A 84 -3.69 14.74 -9.17
N GLY A 85 -3.39 13.66 -8.45
CA GLY A 85 -2.07 13.26 -7.97
C GLY A 85 -1.24 12.42 -8.95
N ALA A 86 -1.77 12.15 -10.15
CA ALA A 86 -1.27 11.23 -11.18
C ALA A 86 0.18 11.44 -11.68
N LEU A 87 0.93 12.40 -11.13
CA LEU A 87 2.29 12.74 -11.60
C LEU A 87 3.40 12.56 -10.56
N ALA A 88 3.11 12.32 -9.26
CA ALA A 88 4.19 12.32 -8.25
C ALA A 88 4.06 11.32 -7.08
N ASN A 89 2.86 10.84 -6.72
CA ASN A 89 2.68 10.12 -5.46
C ASN A 89 1.87 8.83 -5.60
N VAL A 90 2.16 7.85 -4.75
CA VAL A 90 1.35 6.63 -4.59
C VAL A 90 0.09 6.97 -3.79
N VAL A 91 -1.06 6.53 -4.30
CA VAL A 91 -2.36 6.64 -3.61
C VAL A 91 -2.90 5.23 -3.39
N ALA A 92 -3.27 4.91 -2.15
CA ALA A 92 -3.81 3.61 -1.78
C ALA A 92 -5.04 3.75 -0.88
N GLY A 93 -5.91 2.76 -0.90
CA GLY A 93 -7.11 2.73 -0.07
C GLY A 93 -7.57 1.31 0.21
N THR A 94 -8.42 1.16 1.21
CA THR A 94 -9.07 -0.13 1.49
C THR A 94 -10.55 -0.03 1.16
N ILE A 95 -11.08 -1.02 0.45
CA ILE A 95 -12.48 -1.09 0.06
C ILE A 95 -12.98 -2.48 0.39
N HIS A 96 -14.19 -2.56 0.95
CA HIS A 96 -14.83 -3.85 1.17
C HIS A 96 -15.27 -4.43 -0.18
N GLY A 97 -14.62 -5.51 -0.59
CA GLY A 97 -14.94 -6.27 -1.78
C GLY A 97 -14.29 -7.65 -1.70
N ASP A 98 -15.03 -8.67 -2.13
CA ASP A 98 -14.59 -10.08 -2.09
C ASP A 98 -13.86 -10.51 -3.38
N SER A 99 -13.90 -9.66 -4.41
CA SER A 99 -13.35 -9.89 -5.75
C SER A 99 -13.07 -8.54 -6.44
N PRO A 100 -12.26 -8.49 -7.51
CA PRO A 100 -12.04 -7.26 -8.27
C PRO A 100 -13.34 -6.65 -8.82
N TYR A 101 -14.26 -7.50 -9.29
CA TYR A 101 -15.56 -7.05 -9.76
C TYR A 101 -16.44 -6.53 -8.61
N GLY A 102 -16.42 -7.18 -7.44
CA GLY A 102 -17.12 -6.66 -6.26
C GLY A 102 -16.59 -5.29 -5.82
N VAL A 103 -15.28 -5.05 -5.92
CA VAL A 103 -14.70 -3.72 -5.67
C VAL A 103 -15.18 -2.71 -6.73
N PHE A 104 -15.18 -3.08 -8.01
CA PHE A 104 -15.70 -2.22 -9.08
C PHE A 104 -17.18 -1.87 -8.87
N ASP A 105 -18.02 -2.87 -8.61
CA ASP A 105 -19.46 -2.69 -8.39
C ASP A 105 -19.71 -1.76 -7.21
N ARG A 106 -18.99 -1.96 -6.11
CA ARG A 106 -19.06 -1.10 -4.93
C ARG A 106 -18.62 0.34 -5.23
N VAL A 107 -17.53 0.52 -5.95
CA VAL A 107 -16.97 1.85 -6.23
C VAL A 107 -17.82 2.60 -7.23
N VAL A 108 -18.15 1.96 -8.35
CA VAL A 108 -18.78 2.61 -9.49
C VAL A 108 -20.28 2.69 -9.32
N ASN A 109 -20.93 1.59 -8.93
CA ASN A 109 -22.38 1.52 -8.92
C ASN A 109 -22.96 1.95 -7.56
N ASP A 110 -22.39 1.51 -6.44
CA ASP A 110 -22.91 1.92 -5.13
C ASP A 110 -22.45 3.32 -4.72
N LEU A 111 -21.16 3.62 -4.88
CA LEU A 111 -20.55 4.90 -4.48
C LEU A 111 -20.56 5.95 -5.59
N ASN A 112 -21.12 5.62 -6.76
CA ASN A 112 -21.29 6.52 -7.91
C ASN A 112 -19.98 7.16 -8.40
N VAL A 113 -18.83 6.50 -8.23
CA VAL A 113 -17.57 6.97 -8.81
C VAL A 113 -17.60 6.73 -10.32
N PRO A 114 -17.24 7.71 -11.16
CA PRO A 114 -17.21 7.50 -12.61
C PRO A 114 -16.28 6.35 -13.00
N ARG A 115 -16.71 5.49 -13.94
CA ARG A 115 -15.88 4.38 -14.49
C ARG A 115 -14.53 4.85 -15.00
N THR A 116 -14.49 6.02 -15.63
CA THR A 116 -13.24 6.65 -16.11
C THR A 116 -12.30 6.99 -14.96
N SER A 117 -12.82 7.30 -13.77
CA SER A 117 -12.02 7.49 -12.56
C SER A 117 -11.56 6.15 -11.99
N PHE A 118 -12.37 5.10 -12.04
CA PHE A 118 -11.96 3.75 -11.63
C PHE A 118 -10.73 3.25 -12.40
N LYS A 119 -10.61 3.60 -13.69
CA LYS A 119 -9.42 3.31 -14.51
C LYS A 119 -8.12 3.92 -13.94
N ALA A 120 -8.17 4.86 -13.00
CA ALA A 120 -6.98 5.36 -12.32
C ALA A 120 -6.37 4.33 -11.34
N THR A 121 -7.12 3.31 -10.93
CA THR A 121 -6.57 2.18 -10.18
C THR A 121 -5.68 1.33 -11.07
N ASP A 122 -4.50 1.00 -10.59
CA ASP A 122 -3.54 0.14 -11.29
C ASP A 122 -3.65 -1.31 -10.83
N ILE A 123 -3.64 -1.55 -9.51
CA ILE A 123 -3.65 -2.89 -8.92
C ILE A 123 -4.74 -2.98 -7.86
N LEU A 124 -5.45 -4.12 -7.84
CA LEU A 124 -6.30 -4.56 -6.74
C LEU A 124 -5.68 -5.79 -6.07
N VAL A 125 -5.54 -5.73 -4.73
CA VAL A 125 -5.10 -6.86 -3.90
C VAL A 125 -6.26 -7.32 -3.06
N ILE A 126 -6.75 -8.54 -3.31
CA ILE A 126 -7.88 -9.11 -2.58
C ILE A 126 -7.36 -9.99 -1.46
N ALA A 127 -7.79 -9.69 -0.22
CA ALA A 127 -7.46 -10.48 0.96
C ALA A 127 -8.74 -11.06 1.59
N ASN A 128 -8.88 -12.39 1.55
CA ASN A 128 -10.07 -13.10 2.00
C ASN A 128 -9.73 -14.17 3.06
N PRO A 129 -10.68 -14.53 3.94
CA PRO A 129 -10.53 -15.67 4.84
C PRO A 129 -10.68 -16.99 4.07
N VAL A 130 -9.64 -17.80 4.06
CA VAL A 130 -9.68 -19.18 3.57
C VAL A 130 -10.05 -20.08 4.75
N LYS A 131 -11.03 -20.96 4.54
CA LYS A 131 -11.51 -21.91 5.56
C LYS A 131 -10.68 -23.19 5.50
N SER A 132 -10.33 -23.73 6.66
CA SER A 132 -9.84 -25.11 6.77
C SER A 132 -10.95 -26.13 6.51
N ALA A 133 -10.57 -27.38 6.25
CA ALA A 133 -11.50 -28.47 6.01
C ALA A 133 -12.47 -28.71 7.18
N ASP A 134 -12.08 -28.37 8.41
CA ASP A 134 -12.93 -28.46 9.60
C ASP A 134 -13.99 -27.35 9.69
N GLY A 135 -13.93 -26.32 8.85
CA GLY A 135 -14.83 -25.17 8.83
C GLY A 135 -14.74 -24.22 10.03
N LEU A 136 -13.93 -24.56 11.05
CA LEU A 136 -13.79 -23.80 12.29
C LEU A 136 -12.65 -22.80 12.23
N HIS A 137 -11.52 -23.18 11.64
CA HIS A 137 -10.38 -22.28 11.51
C HIS A 137 -10.47 -21.47 10.22
N ARG A 138 -10.11 -20.19 10.32
CA ARG A 138 -10.03 -19.27 9.19
C ARG A 138 -8.65 -18.64 9.20
N LYS A 139 -7.98 -18.67 8.06
CA LYS A 139 -6.73 -17.95 7.86
C LYS A 139 -6.95 -16.89 6.80
N ARG A 140 -6.56 -15.64 7.09
CA ARG A 140 -6.56 -14.60 6.05
C ARG A 140 -5.40 -14.87 5.08
N ARG A 141 -5.70 -14.77 3.80
CA ARG A 141 -4.75 -14.92 2.70
C ARG A 141 -5.02 -13.83 1.68
N VAL A 142 -3.96 -13.34 1.04
CA VAL A 142 -4.12 -12.67 -0.26
C VAL A 142 -4.56 -13.76 -1.23
N THR A 143 -5.73 -13.60 -1.83
CA THR A 143 -6.31 -14.59 -2.73
C THR A 143 -6.08 -14.24 -4.20
N GLN A 144 -5.90 -12.96 -4.49
CA GLN A 144 -5.83 -12.47 -5.86
C GLN A 144 -5.08 -11.14 -5.90
N ILE A 145 -4.21 -10.97 -6.89
CA ILE A 145 -3.61 -9.68 -7.26
C ILE A 145 -3.99 -9.45 -8.72
N THR A 146 -4.75 -8.39 -8.98
CA THR A 146 -5.33 -8.10 -10.28
C THR A 146 -4.87 -6.74 -10.78
N GLU A 147 -4.34 -6.70 -11.98
CA GLU A 147 -4.10 -5.49 -12.76
C GLU A 147 -5.38 -5.00 -13.41
N ILE A 148 -5.57 -3.67 -13.38
CA ILE A 148 -6.67 -2.98 -14.05
C ILE A 148 -6.15 -2.32 -15.32
N ARG A 149 -6.42 -2.95 -16.47
CA ARG A 149 -6.16 -2.38 -17.79
C ARG A 149 -7.08 -1.19 -18.05
N LYS A 150 -6.72 -0.38 -19.04
CA LYS A 150 -7.40 0.90 -19.29
C LYS A 150 -8.34 0.87 -20.51
N ASP A 151 -8.21 -0.14 -21.36
CA ASP A 151 -8.99 -0.33 -22.60
C ASP A 151 -10.24 -1.19 -22.38
N TRP A 152 -11.26 -0.61 -21.75
CA TRP A 152 -12.61 -1.17 -21.53
C TRP A 152 -13.58 -0.02 -21.26
N GLU A 153 -14.88 -0.12 -21.57
CA GLU A 153 -15.81 1.01 -21.41
C GLU A 153 -16.93 0.77 -20.39
N GLU A 154 -17.53 -0.42 -20.37
CA GLU A 154 -18.74 -0.71 -19.62
C GLU A 154 -18.50 -1.71 -18.47
N ASP A 155 -17.95 -2.87 -18.79
CA ASP A 155 -17.77 -4.02 -17.91
C ASP A 155 -16.33 -4.55 -18.00
N PRO A 156 -15.46 -4.20 -17.04
CA PRO A 156 -14.05 -4.59 -17.09
C PRO A 156 -13.83 -6.10 -17.03
N LEU A 157 -14.79 -6.88 -16.51
CA LEU A 157 -14.64 -8.34 -16.49
C LEU A 157 -14.90 -8.93 -17.88
N LYS A 158 -15.91 -8.44 -18.60
CA LYS A 158 -16.25 -8.92 -19.95
C LYS A 158 -15.29 -8.42 -21.02
N GLU A 159 -14.74 -7.22 -20.82
CA GLU A 159 -13.90 -6.52 -21.79
C GLU A 159 -12.40 -6.76 -21.58
N GLY A 160 -12.02 -7.61 -20.61
CA GLY A 160 -10.60 -7.88 -20.33
C GLY A 160 -9.88 -6.73 -19.63
N GLY A 161 -10.63 -5.86 -18.96
CA GLY A 161 -10.12 -4.81 -18.09
C GLY A 161 -9.47 -5.33 -16.81
N PHE A 162 -9.77 -6.56 -16.39
CA PHE A 162 -9.13 -7.22 -15.24
C PHE A 162 -8.19 -8.34 -15.67
N VAL A 163 -6.96 -8.29 -15.19
CA VAL A 163 -5.95 -9.33 -15.43
C VAL A 163 -5.38 -9.79 -14.10
N ASP A 164 -5.60 -11.06 -13.77
CA ASP A 164 -4.99 -11.64 -12.59
C ASP A 164 -3.51 -11.86 -12.84
N LEU A 165 -2.65 -11.21 -12.05
CA LEU A 165 -1.21 -11.42 -12.04
C LEU A 165 -0.81 -12.55 -11.09
N MET A 166 -1.56 -12.70 -10.00
CA MET A 166 -1.34 -13.79 -9.04
C MET A 166 -2.67 -14.29 -8.48
N ARG A 167 -2.77 -15.61 -8.24
CA ARG A 167 -3.94 -16.24 -7.63
C ARG A 167 -3.52 -17.22 -6.54
N TYR A 168 -4.34 -17.35 -5.52
CA TYR A 168 -4.06 -18.28 -4.42
C TYR A 168 -4.40 -19.71 -4.81
N ASP A 169 -3.44 -20.61 -4.62
CA ASP A 169 -3.61 -22.04 -4.76
C ASP A 169 -3.92 -22.67 -3.39
N SER A 170 -5.16 -23.16 -3.26
CA SER A 170 -5.65 -23.80 -2.03
C SER A 170 -4.97 -25.12 -1.65
N LYS A 171 -4.36 -25.83 -2.62
CA LYS A 171 -3.61 -27.07 -2.35
C LYS A 171 -2.22 -26.77 -1.81
N LEU A 172 -1.59 -25.72 -2.32
CA LEU A 172 -0.25 -25.29 -1.90
C LEU A 172 -0.26 -24.33 -0.69
N ASP A 173 -1.43 -23.81 -0.31
CA ASP A 173 -1.60 -22.71 0.66
C ASP A 173 -0.69 -21.50 0.35
N THR A 174 -0.57 -21.15 -0.93
CA THR A 174 0.33 -20.07 -1.39
C THR A 174 -0.26 -19.26 -2.53
N LEU A 175 0.20 -18.02 -2.66
CA LEU A 175 -0.11 -17.16 -3.79
C LEU A 175 0.87 -17.49 -4.93
N VAL A 176 0.35 -17.89 -6.10
CA VAL A 176 1.13 -18.27 -7.27
C VAL A 176 0.98 -17.26 -8.39
N PRO A 177 2.05 -16.98 -9.18
CA PRO A 177 1.93 -16.16 -10.37
C PRO A 177 1.08 -16.86 -11.43
N THR A 178 0.33 -16.08 -12.20
CA THR A 178 -0.43 -16.58 -13.36
C THR A 178 0.45 -16.58 -14.62
N ASP A 179 -0.05 -17.19 -15.69
CA ASP A 179 0.63 -17.19 -16.99
C ASP A 179 0.77 -15.75 -17.53
N GLU A 180 -0.19 -14.88 -17.26
CA GLU A 180 -0.16 -13.46 -17.64
C GLU A 180 1.02 -12.73 -16.99
N LEU A 181 1.31 -13.02 -15.72
CA LEU A 181 2.49 -12.43 -15.07
C LEU A 181 3.79 -13.07 -15.59
N ILE A 182 3.86 -14.40 -15.71
CA ILE A 182 5.07 -15.12 -16.11
C ILE A 182 5.51 -14.74 -17.53
N ASN A 183 4.55 -14.65 -18.46
CA ASN A 183 4.81 -14.31 -19.85
C ASN A 183 5.01 -12.80 -20.09
N GLY A 184 4.86 -11.98 -19.04
CA GLY A 184 5.08 -10.55 -19.10
C GLY A 184 3.93 -9.76 -19.74
N ASP A 185 2.70 -10.24 -19.63
CA ASP A 185 1.50 -9.59 -20.20
C ASP A 185 0.90 -8.47 -19.33
N SER A 186 1.56 -8.15 -18.22
CA SER A 186 1.26 -6.95 -17.42
C SER A 186 1.62 -5.67 -18.17
N GLU A 187 0.61 -4.86 -18.47
CA GLU A 187 0.78 -3.54 -19.08
C GLU A 187 1.47 -2.57 -18.11
N ILE A 188 1.20 -2.69 -16.80
CA ILE A 188 1.79 -1.83 -15.79
C ILE A 188 3.30 -2.08 -15.68
N ILE A 189 3.73 -3.35 -15.59
CA ILE A 189 5.15 -3.68 -15.51
C ILE A 189 5.87 -3.23 -16.78
N LYS A 190 5.27 -3.49 -17.96
CA LYS A 190 5.80 -3.01 -19.24
C LYS A 190 5.90 -1.47 -19.28
N SER A 191 4.90 -0.76 -18.77
CA SER A 191 4.89 0.70 -18.70
C SER A 191 6.03 1.23 -17.84
N ILE A 192 6.20 0.69 -16.62
CA ILE A 192 7.30 1.07 -15.72
C ILE A 192 8.66 0.78 -16.37
N ALA A 193 8.82 -0.43 -16.91
CA ALA A 193 10.08 -0.84 -17.52
C ALA A 193 10.43 -0.02 -18.76
N SER A 194 9.44 0.44 -19.53
CA SER A 194 9.69 1.25 -20.73
C SER A 194 10.38 2.59 -20.43
N GLN A 195 10.29 3.09 -19.19
CA GLN A 195 10.92 4.33 -18.75
C GLN A 195 12.35 4.13 -18.23
N ILE A 196 12.84 2.88 -18.18
CA ILE A 196 14.16 2.53 -17.64
C ILE A 196 14.98 1.91 -18.76
N LYS A 197 16.07 2.57 -19.14
CA LYS A 197 16.90 2.17 -20.30
C LYS A 197 17.36 0.72 -20.21
N GLU A 198 17.71 0.26 -19.02
CA GLU A 198 18.20 -1.09 -18.74
C GLU A 198 17.13 -2.17 -18.83
N PHE A 199 15.83 -1.81 -18.81
CA PHE A 199 14.71 -2.75 -18.81
C PHE A 199 13.82 -2.63 -20.05
N ALA A 200 13.92 -1.54 -20.81
CA ALA A 200 13.08 -1.30 -21.97
C ALA A 200 13.24 -2.42 -23.02
N GLY A 201 12.19 -3.24 -23.18
CA GLY A 201 12.17 -4.36 -24.13
C GLY A 201 12.87 -5.62 -23.65
N ASP A 202 13.34 -5.69 -22.40
CA ASP A 202 14.06 -6.83 -21.84
C ASP A 202 13.26 -7.46 -20.67
N TRP A 203 12.35 -8.39 -21.00
CA TRP A 203 11.55 -9.09 -19.99
C TRP A 203 12.39 -9.93 -19.03
N GLU A 204 13.50 -10.52 -19.52
CA GLU A 204 14.36 -11.34 -18.68
C GLU A 204 15.04 -10.51 -17.59
N ALA A 205 15.55 -9.32 -17.95
CA ALA A 205 16.13 -8.39 -16.99
C ALA A 205 15.10 -7.89 -15.96
N ILE A 206 13.87 -7.60 -16.39
CA ILE A 206 12.76 -7.21 -15.50
C ILE A 206 12.45 -8.34 -14.52
N TRP A 207 12.26 -9.56 -15.04
CA TRP A 207 11.91 -10.73 -14.23
C TRP A 207 12.99 -11.05 -13.20
N LYS A 208 14.26 -11.05 -13.63
CA LYS A 208 15.42 -11.21 -12.73
C LYS A 208 15.45 -10.15 -11.63
N ASN A 209 15.07 -8.91 -11.93
CA ASN A 209 14.99 -7.85 -10.91
C ASN A 209 13.85 -8.09 -9.91
N ILE A 210 12.68 -8.54 -10.38
CA ILE A 210 11.54 -8.91 -9.52
C ILE A 210 11.94 -10.07 -8.59
N GLU A 211 12.54 -11.13 -9.14
CA GLU A 211 13.01 -12.28 -8.36
C GLU A 211 14.10 -11.89 -7.35
N LEU A 212 15.04 -11.03 -7.74
CA LEU A 212 16.06 -10.48 -6.84
C LEU A 212 15.43 -9.77 -5.65
N ARG A 213 14.44 -8.90 -5.87
CA ARG A 213 13.73 -8.20 -4.80
C ARG A 213 12.95 -9.15 -3.91
N ALA A 214 12.29 -10.16 -4.49
CA ALA A 214 11.61 -11.20 -3.74
C ALA A 214 12.59 -11.98 -2.84
N LYS A 215 13.75 -12.35 -3.38
CA LYS A 215 14.84 -13.01 -2.65
C LYS A 215 15.34 -12.14 -1.50
N ILE A 216 15.59 -10.86 -1.76
CA ILE A 216 15.97 -9.89 -0.72
C ILE A 216 14.95 -9.85 0.41
N LYS A 217 13.67 -9.67 0.11
CA LYS A 217 12.61 -9.60 1.14
C LYS A 217 12.51 -10.90 1.93
N LYS A 218 12.60 -12.04 1.26
CA LYS A 218 12.65 -13.35 1.93
C LYS A 218 13.85 -13.45 2.87
N THR A 219 15.05 -13.04 2.41
CA THR A 219 16.25 -13.06 3.23
C THR A 219 16.10 -12.20 4.49
N ILE A 220 15.48 -11.01 4.42
CA ILE A 220 15.24 -10.19 5.63
C ILE A 220 14.39 -10.97 6.65
N VAL A 221 13.31 -11.62 6.20
CA VAL A 221 12.44 -12.46 7.05
C VAL A 221 13.22 -13.64 7.64
N ASP A 222 13.94 -14.39 6.81
CA ASP A 222 14.72 -15.56 7.25
C ASP A 222 15.77 -15.17 8.31
N TYR A 223 16.44 -14.01 8.17
CA TYR A 223 17.39 -13.51 9.16
C TYR A 223 16.70 -13.01 10.45
N SER A 224 15.57 -12.33 10.32
CA SER A 224 14.74 -11.89 11.46
C SER A 224 14.30 -13.09 12.30
N ASP A 225 13.77 -14.14 11.67
CA ASP A 225 13.31 -15.35 12.35
C ASP A 225 14.48 -16.14 12.97
N SER A 226 15.57 -16.35 12.22
CA SER A 226 16.71 -17.15 12.69
C SER A 226 17.49 -16.52 13.85
N HIS A 227 17.50 -15.19 13.94
CA HIS A 227 18.16 -14.46 15.03
C HIS A 227 17.17 -13.91 16.07
N ASN A 228 15.86 -14.14 15.87
CA ASN A 228 14.78 -13.65 16.72
C ASN A 228 14.80 -12.12 16.90
N ILE A 229 14.91 -11.39 15.77
CA ILE A 229 14.96 -9.93 15.69
C ILE A 229 13.74 -9.41 14.91
N PRO A 230 12.54 -9.36 15.52
CA PRO A 230 11.35 -8.87 14.83
C PRO A 230 11.52 -7.42 14.35
N ASP A 231 12.26 -6.59 15.09
CA ASP A 231 12.55 -5.20 14.74
C ASP A 231 13.21 -5.04 13.36
N LEU A 232 13.92 -6.06 12.85
CA LEU A 232 14.52 -6.02 11.51
C LEU A 232 13.46 -5.87 10.38
N LEU A 233 12.20 -6.22 10.67
CA LEU A 233 11.08 -6.09 9.75
C LEU A 233 10.41 -4.71 9.80
N GLU A 234 10.81 -3.86 10.75
CA GLU A 234 10.26 -2.54 10.92
C GLU A 234 10.75 -1.56 9.86
N ALA A 235 9.99 -0.48 9.66
CA ALA A 235 10.20 0.47 8.57
C ALA A 235 11.63 1.05 8.55
N LYS A 236 12.21 1.33 9.73
CA LYS A 236 13.57 1.87 9.87
C LYS A 236 14.60 1.02 9.14
N ASP A 237 14.66 -0.26 9.48
CA ASP A 237 15.64 -1.20 8.97
C ASP A 237 15.34 -1.54 7.51
N VAL A 238 14.06 -1.74 7.17
CA VAL A 238 13.64 -2.05 5.79
C VAL A 238 13.96 -0.92 4.82
N ILE A 239 13.79 0.35 5.21
CA ILE A 239 14.15 1.52 4.40
C ILE A 239 15.66 1.55 4.18
N GLN A 240 16.44 1.44 5.26
CA GLN A 240 17.90 1.45 5.19
C GLN A 240 18.45 0.34 4.28
N LEU A 241 17.90 -0.88 4.39
CA LEU A 241 18.28 -2.02 3.58
C LEU A 241 17.87 -1.86 2.11
N ASN A 242 16.74 -1.19 1.83
CA ASN A 242 16.30 -0.86 0.47
C ASN A 242 17.20 0.20 -0.18
N ASP A 243 17.58 1.24 0.57
CA ASP A 243 18.52 2.25 0.09
C ASP A 243 19.86 1.63 -0.28
N GLU A 244 20.37 0.71 0.54
CA GLU A 244 21.62 0.03 0.24
C GLU A 244 21.51 -0.89 -0.98
N PHE A 245 20.37 -1.55 -1.19
CA PHE A 245 20.11 -2.29 -2.43
C PHE A 245 20.27 -1.39 -3.66
N HIS A 246 19.74 -0.17 -3.64
CA HIS A 246 19.90 0.78 -4.74
C HIS A 246 21.36 1.24 -4.91
N ARG A 247 22.07 1.56 -3.82
CA ARG A 247 23.50 1.94 -3.89
C ARG A 247 24.37 0.82 -4.46
N ILE A 248 24.14 -0.42 -4.04
CA ILE A 248 24.87 -1.59 -4.54
C ILE A 248 24.53 -1.85 -6.01
N SER A 249 23.25 -1.76 -6.38
CA SER A 249 22.81 -1.92 -7.78
C SER A 249 23.51 -0.91 -8.70
N ASN A 250 23.61 0.36 -8.27
CA ASN A 250 24.33 1.38 -9.04
C ASN A 250 25.83 1.05 -9.19
N LYS A 251 26.50 0.65 -8.10
CA LYS A 251 27.93 0.26 -8.16
C LYS A 251 28.16 -0.92 -9.10
N VAL A 252 27.29 -1.93 -9.06
CA VAL A 252 27.41 -3.09 -9.95
C VAL A 252 27.19 -2.68 -11.42
N HIS A 253 26.21 -1.82 -11.69
CA HIS A 253 26.01 -1.27 -13.04
C HIS A 253 27.25 -0.51 -13.53
N GLU A 254 27.82 0.39 -12.72
CA GLU A 254 29.02 1.15 -13.10
C GLU A 254 30.21 0.24 -13.44
N GLU A 255 30.37 -0.88 -12.73
CA GLU A 255 31.43 -1.87 -12.93
C GLU A 255 31.22 -2.75 -14.18
N GLU A 256 30.02 -3.31 -14.36
CA GLU A 256 29.74 -4.37 -15.35
C GLU A 256 28.95 -3.86 -16.57
N ARG A 257 28.48 -2.61 -16.54
CA ARG A 257 27.57 -2.00 -17.54
C ARG A 257 26.21 -2.70 -17.65
N HIS A 258 25.87 -3.58 -16.72
CA HIS A 258 24.54 -4.19 -16.57
C HIS A 258 24.26 -4.51 -15.09
N LEU A 259 23.00 -4.83 -14.78
CA LEU A 259 22.57 -5.22 -13.43
C LEU A 259 22.75 -6.73 -13.23
N ASP A 260 23.92 -7.15 -12.76
CA ASP A 260 24.15 -8.55 -12.34
C ASP A 260 23.43 -8.83 -11.01
N THR A 261 22.33 -9.58 -11.08
CA THR A 261 21.49 -9.84 -9.90
C THR A 261 22.16 -10.71 -8.85
N ASP A 262 23.02 -11.64 -9.23
CA ASP A 262 23.71 -12.52 -8.27
C ASP A 262 24.78 -11.74 -7.51
N LYS A 263 25.54 -10.90 -8.23
CA LYS A 263 26.55 -10.01 -7.63
C LYS A 263 25.90 -8.96 -6.73
N ILE A 264 24.76 -8.39 -7.14
CA ILE A 264 23.99 -7.45 -6.31
C ILE A 264 23.51 -8.15 -5.04
N PHE A 265 22.88 -9.32 -5.15
CA PHE A 265 22.39 -10.07 -3.99
C PHE A 265 23.52 -10.40 -3.01
N PHE A 266 24.63 -10.94 -3.51
CA PHE A 266 25.77 -11.32 -2.68
C PHE A 266 26.31 -10.12 -1.88
N ARG A 267 26.55 -8.98 -2.55
CA ARG A 267 27.04 -7.77 -1.89
C ARG A 267 26.04 -7.21 -0.89
N TRP A 268 24.75 -7.27 -1.22
CA TRP A 268 23.68 -6.81 -0.34
C TRP A 268 23.52 -7.70 0.90
N GLU A 269 23.61 -9.02 0.76
CA GLU A 269 23.54 -9.95 1.89
C GLU A 269 24.73 -9.77 2.84
N GLU A 270 25.94 -9.57 2.31
CA GLU A 270 27.12 -9.25 3.12
C GLU A 270 26.94 -7.92 3.90
N TYR A 271 26.28 -6.93 3.29
CA TYR A 271 25.88 -5.72 3.99
C TYR A 271 24.88 -6.02 5.11
N LEU A 272 23.80 -6.77 4.83
CA LEU A 272 22.79 -7.15 5.81
C LEU A 272 23.42 -7.83 7.03
N LYS A 273 24.32 -8.81 6.82
CA LYS A 273 25.04 -9.49 7.91
C LYS A 273 25.85 -8.53 8.75
N ARG A 274 26.48 -7.52 8.15
CA ARG A 274 27.21 -6.48 8.90
C ARG A 274 26.24 -5.59 9.67
N TYR A 275 25.16 -5.15 9.02
CA TYR A 275 24.13 -4.31 9.61
C TYR A 275 23.51 -4.95 10.86
N ILE A 276 23.18 -6.25 10.80
CA ILE A 276 22.64 -6.99 11.94
C ILE A 276 23.64 -7.03 13.11
N ARG A 277 24.90 -7.36 12.84
CA ARG A 277 25.96 -7.40 13.87
C ARG A 277 26.16 -6.05 14.56
N GLU A 278 26.15 -4.96 13.79
CA GLU A 278 26.37 -3.61 14.29
C GLU A 278 25.18 -3.09 15.12
N ASN A 279 23.94 -3.35 14.70
CA ASN A 279 22.75 -2.77 15.34
C ASN A 279 22.14 -3.66 16.42
N TYR A 280 22.29 -4.99 16.32
CA TYR A 280 21.65 -5.95 17.23
C TYR A 280 22.65 -6.78 18.07
N LYS A 281 23.95 -6.47 17.97
CA LYS A 281 25.03 -7.05 18.80
C LYS A 281 25.09 -8.58 18.78
N LEU A 282 24.93 -9.15 17.59
CA LEU A 282 25.10 -10.58 17.30
C LEU A 282 26.52 -10.90 16.81
#